data_AF-A0AA35M7K0-F1
#
_entry.id   AF-A0AA35M7K0-F1
#
_cell.length_a   1.000
_cell.length_b   1.000
_cell.length_c   1.000
_cell.angle_alpha   90.00
_cell.angle_beta   90.00
_cell.angle_gamma   90.00
#
_symmetry.space_group_name_H-M   'P 1'
#
loop_
_entity.id
_entity.type
_entity.pdbx_description
1 polymer ?
#
loop_
_entity_poly.entity_id
_entity_poly.type
_entity_poly.pdbx_seq_one_letter_code
_entity_poly.pdbx_strand_id
1 'polypeptide(L)'
;MDSQAVPPANILLYGAGSICGVYLYQLLQAGCNVTAVCRSNYEVVKADGFKLTSIRYGNVLYKAVSIIKSVSDYSETSIDFILVCTKSFPGIKPSLADQLSPVLQGRPYVAVVLAQNGVLIEEELAVAFPDNPILSGVVYCPAVQTGPGEVEYPEMMNLLELGTFPSTAPKSHKDAVHWFAGLMEQGGGRAQAHEDIQIPRWPKLLMNAAWNPTGALTLTTDGDFLTTSEHARDLAWGIMMEIIEVAQKIGIPGITVEVAEKNVLNKQEEGTTMVTATFTPCARTHWHHHEDGQVLEVKAGSGWVCDMGGVPQRLAVGDIVWCPAGTVHWHGADEGSTLVHLAISRGKTTWYDAVTEEEYNQRLGKPGQ
;
A
#
# COMPACT_ATOMS: atom_id res chain seq x y z
N MET A 1 7.30 4.33 43.99
CA MET A 1 8.34 3.63 43.20
C MET A 1 8.32 4.32 41.86
N ASP A 2 9.27 5.23 41.63
CA ASP A 2 9.41 5.89 40.34
C ASP A 2 9.60 4.80 39.28
N SER A 3 8.67 4.73 38.33
CA SER A 3 8.88 3.95 37.12
C SER A 3 10.09 4.58 36.42
N GLN A 4 11.25 3.93 36.48
CA GLN A 4 12.38 4.30 35.63
C GLN A 4 11.87 4.28 34.19
N ALA A 5 11.73 5.44 33.58
CA ALA A 5 11.33 5.56 32.19
C ALA A 5 12.33 4.78 31.35
N VAL A 6 11.84 3.82 30.57
CA VAL A 6 12.66 3.08 29.61
C VAL A 6 13.27 4.10 28.65
N PRO A 7 14.60 4.09 28.42
CA PRO A 7 15.22 5.04 27.51
C PRO A 7 14.67 4.84 26.07
N PRO A 8 14.58 5.92 25.28
CA PRO A 8 14.11 5.83 23.90
C PRO A 8 15.03 4.97 23.04
N ALA A 9 14.46 4.18 22.14
CA ALA A 9 15.23 3.39 21.19
C ALA A 9 15.96 4.29 20.18
N ASN A 10 17.20 3.97 19.84
CA ASN A 10 18.02 4.69 18.88
C ASN A 10 17.96 3.99 17.51
N ILE A 11 17.44 4.72 16.52
CA ILE A 11 17.18 4.20 15.19
C ILE A 11 18.04 4.93 14.17
N LEU A 12 18.87 4.21 13.43
CA LEU A 12 19.50 4.72 12.22
C LEU A 12 18.61 4.38 11.03
N LEU A 13 17.95 5.39 10.47
CA LEU A 13 17.10 5.22 9.29
C LEU A 13 17.93 5.43 8.03
N TYR A 14 18.06 4.38 7.21
CA TYR A 14 18.84 4.36 5.99
C TYR A 14 17.95 4.32 4.74
N GLY A 15 17.89 5.44 4.01
CA GLY A 15 17.17 5.55 2.72
C GLY A 15 15.97 6.50 2.77
N ALA A 16 16.21 7.80 2.50
CA ALA A 16 15.24 8.89 2.62
C ALA A 16 14.19 9.01 1.48
N GLY A 17 13.45 7.93 1.22
CA GLY A 17 12.34 7.87 0.25
C GLY A 17 10.94 7.95 0.89
N SER A 18 9.90 7.51 0.15
CA SER A 18 8.50 7.59 0.61
C SER A 18 8.19 6.75 1.85
N ILE A 19 8.56 5.47 1.85
CA ILE A 19 8.39 4.57 3.01
C ILE A 19 9.12 5.11 4.24
N CYS A 20 10.33 5.62 4.03
CA CYS A 20 11.11 6.28 5.08
C CYS A 20 10.37 7.45 5.70
N GLY A 21 9.77 8.36 4.92
CA GLY A 21 9.05 9.49 5.49
C GLY A 21 7.95 9.02 6.44
N VAL A 22 7.14 8.04 6.01
CA VAL A 22 6.06 7.50 6.85
C VAL A 22 6.62 6.82 8.11
N TYR A 23 7.63 5.96 7.99
CA TYR A 23 8.18 5.23 9.14
C TYR A 23 9.00 6.12 10.08
N LEU A 24 9.67 7.14 9.56
CA LEU A 24 10.30 8.18 10.39
C LEU A 24 9.24 8.84 11.27
N TYR A 25 8.11 9.25 10.69
CA TYR A 25 7.04 9.86 11.45
C TYR A 25 6.52 8.92 12.56
N GLN A 26 6.26 7.65 12.24
CA GLN A 26 5.81 6.65 13.23
C GLN A 26 6.81 6.45 14.36
N LEU A 27 8.10 6.30 14.05
CA LEU A 27 9.14 6.13 15.06
C LEU A 27 9.29 7.36 15.96
N LEU A 28 9.14 8.57 15.41
CA LEU A 28 9.12 9.80 16.22
C LEU A 28 7.89 9.85 17.13
N GLN A 29 6.71 9.41 16.66
CA GLN A 29 5.51 9.32 17.51
C GLN A 29 5.66 8.27 18.62
N ALA A 30 6.41 7.20 18.38
CA ALA A 30 6.79 6.22 19.40
C ALA A 30 7.86 6.72 20.37
N GLY A 31 8.33 7.97 20.24
CA GLY A 31 9.35 8.57 21.11
C GLY A 31 10.77 8.08 20.83
N CYS A 32 11.06 7.49 19.66
CA CYS A 32 12.40 7.02 19.32
C CYS A 32 13.34 8.19 18.98
N ASN A 33 14.63 8.00 19.26
CA ASN A 33 15.70 8.86 18.76
C ASN A 33 16.08 8.40 17.35
N VAL A 34 15.70 9.15 16.32
CA VAL A 34 15.96 8.77 14.93
C VAL A 34 17.04 9.65 14.32
N THR A 35 18.06 9.01 13.76
CA THR A 35 19.04 9.63 12.85
C THR A 35 18.76 9.19 11.43
N ALA A 36 18.46 10.14 10.53
CA ALA A 36 18.11 9.86 9.15
C ALA A 36 19.30 10.07 8.19
N VAL A 37 19.65 9.04 7.43
CA VAL A 37 20.65 9.10 6.36
C VAL A 37 19.97 9.50 5.05
N CYS A 38 20.22 10.74 4.62
CA CYS A 38 19.65 11.32 3.42
C CYS A 38 20.75 11.58 2.40
N ARG A 39 20.60 11.08 1.16
CA ARG A 39 21.52 11.39 0.07
C ARG A 39 20.96 12.49 -0.83
N SER A 40 20.07 12.13 -1.76
CA SER A 40 19.52 13.05 -2.76
C SER A 40 18.69 14.19 -2.17
N ASN A 41 18.00 13.93 -1.06
CA ASN A 41 17.11 14.89 -0.41
C ASN A 41 17.77 15.62 0.77
N TYR A 42 19.08 15.45 0.99
CA TYR A 42 19.75 15.90 2.21
C TYR A 42 19.55 17.39 2.51
N GLU A 43 19.83 18.27 1.55
CA GLU A 43 19.84 19.71 1.81
C GLU A 43 18.45 20.20 2.23
N VAL A 44 17.40 19.75 1.53
CA VAL A 44 16.01 20.10 1.83
C VAL A 44 15.56 19.51 3.16
N VAL A 45 15.78 18.21 3.38
CA VAL A 45 15.38 17.55 4.63
C VAL A 45 16.14 18.10 5.84
N LYS A 46 17.42 18.45 5.68
CA LYS A 46 18.22 19.08 6.73
C LYS A 46 17.77 20.50 7.03
N ALA A 47 17.30 21.28 6.06
CA ALA A 47 16.74 22.59 6.31
C ALA A 47 15.35 22.47 6.94
N ASP A 48 14.43 21.84 6.22
CA ASP A 48 12.99 21.99 6.43
C ASP A 48 12.32 20.75 7.04
N GLY A 49 13.02 19.62 7.06
CA GLY A 49 12.46 18.34 7.50
C GLY A 49 11.67 17.63 6.40
N PHE A 50 10.74 16.77 6.82
CA PHE A 50 9.81 16.09 5.94
C PHE A 50 8.41 16.67 6.11
N LYS A 51 7.69 16.77 5.00
CA LYS A 51 6.26 17.04 4.94
C LYS A 51 5.54 15.76 4.53
N LEU A 52 4.59 15.32 5.35
CA LEU A 52 3.72 14.18 5.06
C LEU A 52 2.29 14.68 4.92
N THR A 53 1.70 14.42 3.76
CA THR A 53 0.27 14.63 3.47
C THR A 53 -0.41 13.26 3.51
N SER A 54 -1.23 13.00 4.54
CA SER A 54 -1.80 11.67 4.77
C SER A 54 -3.27 11.70 5.17
N ILE A 55 -4.06 10.73 4.71
CA ILE A 55 -5.40 10.49 5.26
C ILE A 55 -5.32 10.03 6.71
N ARG A 56 -4.34 9.18 7.04
CA ARG A 56 -4.19 8.59 8.38
C ARG A 56 -3.67 9.57 9.41
N TYR A 57 -2.62 10.32 9.06
CA TYR A 57 -1.88 11.16 10.00
C TYR A 57 -2.14 12.66 9.82
N GLY A 58 -2.97 13.03 8.84
CA GLY A 58 -3.16 14.42 8.44
C GLY A 58 -1.94 14.99 7.72
N ASN A 59 -1.84 16.32 7.73
CA ASN A 59 -0.74 17.06 7.12
C ASN A 59 0.24 17.49 8.20
N VAL A 60 1.43 16.91 8.20
CA VAL A 60 2.42 17.10 9.27
C VAL A 60 3.79 17.46 8.72
N LEU A 61 4.49 18.34 9.44
CA LEU A 61 5.90 18.66 9.25
C LEU A 61 6.68 18.08 10.42
N TYR A 62 7.73 17.31 10.16
CA TYR A 62 8.50 16.59 11.18
C TYR A 62 9.95 16.43 10.74
N LYS A 63 10.82 16.16 11.71
CA LYS A 63 12.26 16.07 11.47
C LYS A 63 12.89 15.05 12.39
N ALA A 64 13.82 14.28 11.85
CA ALA A 64 14.68 13.40 12.63
C ALA A 64 15.53 14.21 13.62
N VAL A 65 15.98 13.58 14.71
CA VAL A 65 16.86 14.20 15.71
C VAL A 65 18.17 14.63 15.06
N SER A 66 18.70 13.78 14.18
CA SER A 66 19.89 14.07 13.37
C SER A 66 19.66 13.69 11.91
N ILE A 67 20.27 14.44 11.00
CA ILE A 67 20.20 14.22 9.55
C ILE A 67 21.62 14.26 8.98
N ILE A 68 22.05 13.15 8.41
CA ILE A 68 23.43 12.95 7.92
C ILE A 68 23.44 12.53 6.44
N LYS A 69 24.56 12.77 5.73
CA LYS A 69 24.70 12.44 4.30
C LYS A 69 25.11 10.99 4.09
N SER A 70 25.98 10.48 4.96
CA SER A 70 26.54 9.14 4.89
C SER A 70 26.42 8.45 6.24
N VAL A 71 26.36 7.11 6.22
CA VAL A 71 26.48 6.26 7.41
C VAL A 71 27.80 6.52 8.14
N SER A 72 28.87 6.86 7.40
CA SER A 72 30.17 7.22 7.97
C SER A 72 30.16 8.50 8.82
N ASP A 73 29.14 9.34 8.67
CA ASP A 73 28.98 10.56 9.46
C ASP A 73 28.27 10.28 10.81
N TYR A 74 27.87 9.04 11.06
CA TYR A 74 27.19 8.65 12.30
C TYR A 74 28.17 8.69 13.48
N SER A 75 27.93 9.59 14.43
CA SER A 75 28.84 9.87 15.55
C SER A 75 28.31 9.42 16.92
N GLU A 76 27.06 8.96 17.00
CA GLU A 76 26.46 8.50 18.24
C GLU A 76 26.99 7.11 18.65
N THR A 77 26.94 6.82 19.95
CA THR A 77 27.56 5.63 20.54
C THR A 77 26.65 4.40 20.54
N SER A 78 25.32 4.58 20.46
CA SER A 78 24.35 3.50 20.55
C SER A 78 23.38 3.49 19.37
N ILE A 79 23.22 2.32 18.75
CA ILE A 79 22.18 2.01 17.77
C ILE A 79 21.49 0.75 18.26
N ASP A 80 20.16 0.77 18.34
CA ASP A 80 19.36 -0.41 18.60
C ASP A 80 18.93 -1.05 17.27
N PHE A 81 18.43 -0.22 16.34
CA PHE A 81 17.98 -0.66 15.03
C PHE A 81 18.55 0.16 13.87
N ILE A 82 18.86 -0.50 12.77
CA ILE A 82 19.06 0.12 11.46
C ILE A 82 17.84 -0.21 10.60
N LEU A 83 17.02 0.79 10.27
CA LEU A 83 15.87 0.63 9.39
C LEU A 83 16.26 0.94 7.94
N VAL A 84 16.30 -0.07 7.09
CA VAL A 84 16.66 0.03 5.67
C VAL A 84 15.40 0.18 4.82
N CYS A 85 15.27 1.35 4.19
CA CYS A 85 14.17 1.71 3.28
C CYS A 85 14.66 2.02 1.85
N THR A 86 15.92 1.71 1.53
CA THR A 86 16.47 1.88 0.17
C THR A 86 15.86 0.87 -0.80
N LYS A 87 15.99 1.12 -2.11
CA LYS A 87 15.66 0.11 -3.11
C LYS A 87 16.73 -0.99 -3.10
N SER A 88 16.31 -2.25 -3.21
CA SER A 88 17.22 -3.38 -3.36
C SER A 88 17.45 -3.67 -4.84
N PHE A 89 18.70 -3.73 -5.25
CA PHE A 89 19.11 -4.08 -6.61
C PHE A 89 20.27 -5.07 -6.52
N PRO A 90 20.12 -6.28 -7.05
CA PRO A 90 21.19 -7.27 -7.05
C PRO A 90 22.45 -6.74 -7.75
N GLY A 91 23.61 -6.95 -7.14
CA GLY A 91 24.91 -6.65 -7.76
C GLY A 91 25.36 -5.18 -7.72
N ILE A 92 24.63 -4.28 -7.04
CA ILE A 92 25.13 -2.91 -6.83
C ILE A 92 26.39 -2.92 -5.95
N LYS A 93 27.38 -2.12 -6.35
CA LYS A 93 28.57 -1.82 -5.53
C LYS A 93 28.67 -0.30 -5.27
N PRO A 94 28.98 0.12 -4.02
CA PRO A 94 29.13 -0.72 -2.82
C PRO A 94 27.81 -1.41 -2.45
N SER A 95 27.90 -2.62 -1.91
CA SER A 95 26.73 -3.39 -1.49
C SER A 95 26.00 -2.77 -0.31
N LEU A 96 24.83 -3.29 0.07
CA LEU A 96 24.19 -2.86 1.31
C LEU A 96 25.06 -3.17 2.53
N ALA A 97 25.69 -4.35 2.55
CA ALA A 97 26.62 -4.74 3.60
C ALA A 97 27.84 -3.79 3.68
N ASP A 98 28.45 -3.46 2.53
CA ASP A 98 29.57 -2.50 2.45
C ASP A 98 29.16 -1.12 2.99
N GLN A 99 27.94 -0.67 2.65
CA GLN A 99 27.43 0.64 3.05
C GLN A 99 27.09 0.73 4.54
N LEU A 100 26.63 -0.37 5.16
CA LEU A 100 26.30 -0.43 6.58
C LEU A 100 27.47 -0.86 7.48
N SER A 101 28.56 -1.38 6.90
CA SER A 101 29.74 -1.81 7.64
C SER A 101 30.26 -0.83 8.70
N PRO A 102 30.31 0.50 8.47
CA PRO A 102 30.82 1.45 9.47
C PRO A 102 30.04 1.46 10.79
N VAL A 103 28.78 1.01 10.79
CA VAL A 103 27.89 1.01 11.96
C VAL A 103 27.50 -0.39 12.43
N LEU A 104 27.89 -1.45 11.70
CA LEU A 104 27.66 -2.84 12.07
C LEU A 104 28.91 -3.55 12.57
N GLN A 105 30.09 -3.20 12.06
CA GLN A 105 31.32 -3.89 12.39
C GLN A 105 31.64 -3.78 13.89
N GLY A 106 31.76 -4.92 14.57
CA GLY A 106 31.99 -5.00 16.01
C GLY A 106 30.76 -4.70 16.88
N ARG A 107 29.56 -4.62 16.30
CA ARG A 107 28.30 -4.33 17.00
C ARG A 107 27.24 -5.43 16.73
N PRO A 108 27.42 -6.65 17.26
CA PRO A 108 26.55 -7.80 16.94
C PRO A 108 25.11 -7.68 17.47
N TYR A 109 24.86 -6.75 18.41
CA TYR A 109 23.53 -6.52 18.97
C TYR A 109 22.65 -5.61 18.12
N VAL A 110 23.22 -4.91 17.13
CA VAL A 110 22.48 -3.97 16.28
C VAL A 110 21.59 -4.74 15.32
N ALA A 111 20.29 -4.48 15.41
CA ALA A 111 19.28 -5.18 14.63
C ALA A 111 19.03 -4.47 13.29
N VAL A 112 19.12 -5.18 12.16
CA VAL A 112 18.91 -4.61 10.81
C VAL A 112 17.52 -4.96 10.30
N VAL A 113 16.66 -3.95 10.20
CA VAL A 113 15.29 -4.08 9.72
C VAL A 113 15.23 -3.78 8.21
N LEU A 114 14.84 -4.76 7.40
CA LEU A 114 14.78 -4.64 5.95
C LEU A 114 13.35 -4.38 5.48
N ALA A 115 12.99 -3.11 5.32
CA ALA A 115 11.69 -2.68 4.80
C ALA A 115 11.72 -2.54 3.26
N GLN A 116 12.04 -3.64 2.56
CA GLN A 116 12.24 -3.65 1.12
C GLN A 116 11.38 -4.72 0.43
N ASN A 117 10.91 -4.40 -0.78
CA ASN A 117 10.24 -5.38 -1.64
C ASN A 117 11.26 -6.34 -2.27
N GLY A 118 10.81 -7.54 -2.62
CA GLY A 118 11.62 -8.56 -3.29
C GLY A 118 11.87 -9.79 -2.42
N VAL A 119 12.68 -10.71 -2.93
CA VAL A 119 13.19 -11.90 -2.24
C VAL A 119 14.71 -11.89 -2.24
N LEU A 120 15.32 -12.64 -1.32
CA LEU A 120 16.78 -12.75 -1.18
C LEU A 120 17.47 -11.41 -0.86
N ILE A 121 16.73 -10.46 -0.28
CA ILE A 121 17.26 -9.16 0.13
C ILE A 121 18.16 -9.28 1.38
N GLU A 122 18.08 -10.42 2.07
CA GLU A 122 18.71 -10.69 3.35
C GLU A 122 20.10 -11.32 3.21
N GLU A 123 20.35 -12.10 2.15
CA GLU A 123 21.48 -13.02 2.05
C GLU A 123 22.83 -12.31 2.18
N GLU A 124 23.02 -11.19 1.47
CA GLU A 124 24.27 -10.46 1.48
C GLU A 124 24.63 -9.92 2.87
N LEU A 125 23.63 -9.46 3.63
CA LEU A 125 23.82 -9.01 5.00
C LEU A 125 24.05 -10.19 5.95
N ALA A 126 23.32 -11.28 5.79
CA ALA A 126 23.46 -12.47 6.62
C ALA A 126 24.85 -13.11 6.50
N VAL A 127 25.44 -13.08 5.30
CA VAL A 127 26.81 -13.55 5.07
C VAL A 127 27.84 -12.61 5.68
N ALA A 128 27.65 -11.29 5.54
CA ALA A 128 28.62 -10.30 6.04
C ALA A 128 28.57 -10.10 7.57
N PHE A 129 27.39 -10.23 8.17
CA PHE A 129 27.12 -9.95 9.58
C PHE A 129 26.29 -11.08 10.23
N PRO A 130 26.84 -12.31 10.36
CA PRO A 130 26.07 -13.49 10.77
C PRO A 130 25.54 -13.43 12.21
N ASP A 131 26.15 -12.62 13.07
CA ASP A 131 25.76 -12.48 14.47
C ASP A 131 24.66 -11.42 14.69
N ASN A 132 24.42 -10.57 13.69
CA ASN A 132 23.45 -9.47 13.81
C ASN A 132 22.01 -9.96 13.60
N PRO A 133 21.03 -9.47 14.39
CA PRO A 133 19.62 -9.72 14.12
C PRO A 133 19.22 -9.12 12.77
N ILE A 134 18.77 -9.96 11.83
CA ILE A 134 18.18 -9.50 10.56
C ILE A 134 16.68 -9.69 10.63
N LEU A 135 15.94 -8.57 10.64
CA LEU A 135 14.49 -8.53 10.65
C LEU A 135 14.02 -8.21 9.24
N SER A 136 13.61 -9.23 8.52
CA SER A 136 13.11 -9.10 7.17
C SER A 136 11.66 -8.60 7.21
N GLY A 137 11.31 -7.64 6.35
CA GLY A 137 10.03 -6.95 6.40
C GLY A 137 9.25 -6.98 5.07
N VAL A 138 7.93 -7.11 5.18
CA VAL A 138 6.98 -7.07 4.07
C VAL A 138 6.08 -5.85 4.26
N VAL A 139 6.21 -4.86 3.36
CA VAL A 139 5.68 -3.51 3.55
C VAL A 139 4.39 -3.27 2.76
N TYR A 140 3.29 -3.01 3.43
CA TYR A 140 2.02 -2.56 2.85
C TYR A 140 1.76 -1.12 3.27
N CYS A 141 2.37 -0.20 2.53
CA CYS A 141 2.24 1.23 2.74
C CYS A 141 2.36 1.95 1.38
N PRO A 142 1.23 2.30 0.74
CA PRO A 142 1.22 2.98 -0.55
C PRO A 142 1.53 4.47 -0.35
N ALA A 143 2.81 4.78 -0.21
CA ALA A 143 3.31 6.14 -0.08
C ALA A 143 4.17 6.51 -1.29
N VAL A 144 4.01 7.75 -1.77
CA VAL A 144 4.74 8.30 -2.91
C VAL A 144 5.53 9.51 -2.44
N GLN A 145 6.74 9.66 -2.95
CA GLN A 145 7.51 10.88 -2.77
C GLN A 145 7.30 11.77 -3.99
N THR A 146 6.64 12.91 -3.80
CA THR A 146 6.31 13.85 -4.87
C THR A 146 7.38 14.92 -5.08
N GLY A 147 8.23 15.12 -4.08
CA GLY A 147 9.38 16.03 -4.14
C GLY A 147 10.39 15.77 -3.01
N PRO A 148 11.54 16.46 -3.02
CA PRO A 148 12.51 16.35 -1.93
C PRO A 148 11.86 16.69 -0.58
N GLY A 149 11.88 15.73 0.36
CA GLY A 149 11.24 15.89 1.67
C GLY A 149 9.71 15.83 1.68
N GLU A 150 9.04 15.72 0.52
CA GLU A 150 7.57 15.69 0.42
C GLU A 150 7.05 14.27 0.16
N VAL A 151 6.19 13.78 1.05
CA VAL A 151 5.59 12.44 0.97
C VAL A 151 4.08 12.55 0.98
N GLU A 152 3.44 11.92 0.01
CA GLU A 152 2.00 11.71 -0.03
C GLU A 152 1.68 10.28 0.36
N TYR A 153 0.69 10.14 1.24
CA TYR A 153 0.21 8.87 1.74
C TYR A 153 -1.33 8.84 1.75
N PRO A 154 -1.94 8.62 0.57
CA PRO A 154 -3.36 8.86 0.33
C PRO A 154 -4.27 7.71 0.77
N GLU A 155 -3.77 6.69 1.48
CA GLU A 155 -4.57 5.53 1.88
C GLU A 155 -4.43 5.20 3.37
N MET A 156 -5.39 4.42 3.87
CA MET A 156 -5.38 3.90 5.24
C MET A 156 -4.57 2.60 5.38
N MET A 157 -4.05 2.01 4.31
CA MET A 157 -3.29 0.77 4.40
C MET A 157 -1.91 1.03 5.04
N ASN A 158 -1.69 0.54 6.26
CA ASN A 158 -0.43 0.68 6.98
C ASN A 158 -0.07 -0.62 7.70
N LEU A 159 0.52 -1.60 7.02
CA LEU A 159 0.93 -2.85 7.64
C LEU A 159 2.41 -3.14 7.34
N LEU A 160 3.17 -3.39 8.40
CA LEU A 160 4.53 -3.91 8.32
C LEU A 160 4.56 -5.32 8.91
N GLU A 161 4.69 -6.34 8.08
CA GLU A 161 4.91 -7.69 8.57
C GLU A 161 6.41 -7.94 8.72
N LEU A 162 6.82 -8.59 9.80
CA LEU A 162 8.22 -8.79 10.17
C LEU A 162 8.47 -10.22 10.66
N GLY A 163 9.67 -10.71 10.42
CA GLY A 163 10.18 -11.92 11.04
C GLY A 163 11.69 -11.99 10.86
N THR A 164 12.32 -12.97 11.49
CA THR A 164 13.78 -13.11 11.39
C THR A 164 14.18 -13.78 10.07
N PHE A 165 15.36 -13.44 9.58
CA PHE A 165 16.06 -14.24 8.58
C PHE A 165 17.38 -14.76 9.16
N PRO A 166 17.62 -16.08 9.17
CA PRO A 166 16.67 -17.15 8.86
C PRO A 166 15.53 -17.23 9.90
N SER A 167 14.46 -17.97 9.60
CA SER A 167 13.34 -18.21 10.55
C SER A 167 13.76 -18.99 11.80
N THR A 168 14.89 -19.70 11.72
CA THR A 168 15.52 -20.42 12.83
C THR A 168 16.44 -19.55 13.70
N ALA A 169 16.45 -18.23 13.51
CA ALA A 169 17.28 -17.33 14.30
C ALA A 169 17.00 -17.46 15.81
N PRO A 170 17.98 -17.13 16.68
CA PRO A 170 17.84 -17.24 18.13
C PRO A 170 16.67 -16.41 18.67
N LYS A 171 16.17 -16.81 19.85
CA LYS A 171 15.08 -16.10 20.54
C LYS A 171 15.33 -14.59 20.68
N SER A 172 16.56 -14.17 20.96
CA SER A 172 16.91 -12.75 21.05
C SER A 172 16.62 -11.96 19.77
N HIS A 173 16.73 -12.57 18.59
CA HIS A 173 16.42 -11.92 17.32
C HIS A 173 14.90 -11.82 17.13
N LYS A 174 14.16 -12.84 17.56
CA LYS A 174 12.69 -12.82 17.58
C LYS A 174 12.14 -11.79 18.57
N ASP A 175 12.77 -11.66 19.74
CA ASP A 175 12.43 -10.62 20.71
C ASP A 175 12.65 -9.22 20.11
N ALA A 176 13.70 -9.02 19.28
CA ALA A 176 13.91 -7.79 18.54
C ALA A 176 12.81 -7.52 17.47
N VAL A 177 12.25 -8.56 16.84
CA VAL A 177 11.06 -8.42 15.95
C VAL A 177 9.90 -7.85 16.72
N HIS A 178 9.57 -8.43 17.86
CA HIS A 178 8.45 -7.97 18.69
C HIS A 178 8.68 -6.56 19.23
N TRP A 179 9.90 -6.24 19.64
CA TRP A 179 10.24 -4.90 20.10
C TRP A 179 10.04 -3.87 18.98
N PHE A 180 10.61 -4.11 17.79
CA PHE A 180 10.46 -3.17 16.67
C PHE A 180 9.01 -3.06 16.20
N ALA A 181 8.28 -4.17 16.12
CA ALA A 181 6.85 -4.16 15.81
C ALA A 181 6.07 -3.29 16.79
N GLY A 182 6.34 -3.40 18.09
CA GLY A 182 5.73 -2.56 19.12
C GLY A 182 6.04 -1.07 18.95
N LEU A 183 7.25 -0.70 18.52
CA LEU A 183 7.59 0.70 18.20
C LEU A 183 6.73 1.23 17.03
N MET A 184 6.55 0.42 15.99
CA MET A 184 5.73 0.80 14.83
C MET A 184 4.25 0.97 15.20
N GLU A 185 3.72 0.09 16.06
CA GLU A 185 2.34 0.19 16.57
C GLU A 185 2.14 1.41 17.49
N GLN A 186 3.09 1.67 18.40
CA GLN A 186 3.08 2.88 19.25
C GLN A 186 3.11 4.17 18.41
N GLY A 187 3.75 4.12 17.24
CA GLY A 187 3.78 5.19 16.27
C GLY A 187 2.49 5.42 15.46
N GLY A 188 1.44 4.62 15.71
CA GLY A 188 0.16 4.68 15.00
C GLY A 188 0.07 3.82 13.73
N GLY A 189 1.09 3.02 13.46
CA GLY A 189 1.09 2.01 12.41
C GLY A 189 0.46 0.69 12.84
N ARG A 190 0.49 -0.31 11.95
CA ARG A 190 0.21 -1.71 12.30
C ARG A 190 1.44 -2.53 11.96
N ALA A 191 1.85 -3.39 12.87
CA ALA A 191 2.92 -4.34 12.61
C ALA A 191 2.50 -5.75 13.00
N GLN A 192 3.02 -6.75 12.32
CA GLN A 192 2.73 -8.16 12.62
C GLN A 192 3.99 -8.98 12.58
N ALA A 193 4.29 -9.67 13.69
CA ALA A 193 5.39 -10.61 13.75
C ALA A 193 4.97 -12.00 13.22
N HIS A 194 5.85 -12.61 12.44
CA HIS A 194 5.69 -13.94 11.88
C HIS A 194 6.87 -14.83 12.28
N GLU A 195 6.58 -16.12 12.53
CA GLU A 195 7.63 -17.12 12.77
C GLU A 195 8.51 -17.33 11.54
N ASP A 196 7.90 -17.28 10.35
CA ASP A 196 8.61 -17.32 9.08
C ASP A 196 8.05 -16.26 8.14
N ILE A 197 8.81 -15.17 7.99
CA ILE A 197 8.46 -14.04 7.12
C ILE A 197 8.54 -14.39 5.63
N GLN A 198 9.19 -15.49 5.25
CA GLN A 198 9.17 -15.91 3.85
C GLN A 198 7.74 -16.28 3.43
N ILE A 199 6.90 -16.81 4.31
CA ILE A 199 5.51 -17.16 4.00
C ILE A 199 4.70 -15.97 3.48
N PRO A 200 4.59 -14.82 4.18
CA PRO A 200 3.88 -13.64 3.66
C PRO A 200 4.64 -12.87 2.56
N ARG A 201 5.96 -13.04 2.43
CA ARG A 201 6.75 -12.37 1.38
C ARG A 201 6.38 -12.83 -0.02
N TRP A 202 6.14 -14.12 -0.20
CA TRP A 202 5.88 -14.70 -1.53
C TRP A 202 4.52 -14.31 -2.13
N PRO A 203 3.40 -14.27 -1.38
CA PRO A 203 2.14 -13.71 -1.88
C PRO A 203 2.28 -12.26 -2.33
N LYS A 204 3.06 -11.44 -1.62
CA LYS A 204 3.37 -10.08 -2.06
C LYS A 204 4.21 -10.07 -3.33
N LEU A 205 5.17 -10.98 -3.46
CA LEU A 205 5.99 -11.11 -4.67
C LEU A 205 5.13 -11.45 -5.89
N LEU A 206 4.14 -12.36 -5.77
CA LEU A 206 3.21 -12.70 -6.85
C LEU A 206 2.61 -11.43 -7.48
N MET A 207 2.08 -10.56 -6.63
CA MET A 207 1.47 -9.30 -7.05
C MET A 207 2.49 -8.35 -7.65
N ASN A 208 3.60 -8.11 -6.94
CA ASN A 208 4.60 -7.15 -7.39
C ASN A 208 5.28 -7.56 -8.71
N ALA A 209 5.54 -8.84 -8.91
CA ALA A 209 6.20 -9.34 -10.11
C ALA A 209 5.27 -9.41 -11.32
N ALA A 210 3.97 -9.66 -11.10
CA ALA A 210 2.97 -9.59 -12.18
C ALA A 210 2.66 -8.15 -12.58
N TRP A 211 2.44 -7.25 -11.61
CA TRP A 211 1.90 -5.92 -11.89
C TRP A 211 2.97 -4.84 -12.12
N ASN A 212 4.05 -4.80 -11.34
CA ASN A 212 5.01 -3.69 -11.43
C ASN A 212 5.74 -3.65 -12.79
N PRO A 213 6.29 -4.76 -13.33
CA PRO A 213 6.90 -4.76 -14.65
C PRO A 213 5.88 -4.48 -15.76
N THR A 214 4.68 -5.06 -15.65
CA THR A 214 3.59 -4.84 -16.61
C THR A 214 3.23 -3.37 -16.70
N GLY A 215 2.88 -2.73 -15.58
CA GLY A 215 2.55 -1.30 -15.55
C GLY A 215 3.71 -0.41 -15.98
N ALA A 216 4.96 -0.78 -15.69
CA ALA A 216 6.12 -0.04 -16.16
C ALA A 216 6.32 -0.14 -17.69
N LEU A 217 6.07 -1.30 -18.30
CA LEU A 217 6.21 -1.51 -19.74
C LEU A 217 5.04 -0.93 -20.54
N THR A 218 3.83 -1.01 -20.00
CA THR A 218 2.61 -0.55 -20.67
C THR A 218 2.26 0.90 -20.37
N LEU A 219 2.84 1.48 -19.31
CA LEU A 219 2.52 2.81 -18.79
C LEU A 219 1.04 2.95 -18.38
N THR A 220 0.46 1.86 -17.88
CA THR A 220 -0.94 1.79 -17.46
C THR A 220 -1.05 1.37 -16.00
N THR A 221 -2.19 1.67 -15.37
CA THR A 221 -2.56 1.03 -14.10
C THR A 221 -2.89 -0.46 -14.31
N ASP A 222 -2.93 -1.23 -13.23
CA ASP A 222 -3.37 -2.64 -13.26
C ASP A 222 -4.77 -2.77 -13.91
N GLY A 223 -5.69 -1.89 -13.52
CA GLY A 223 -7.06 -1.88 -14.01
C GLY A 223 -7.14 -1.55 -15.49
N ASP A 224 -6.44 -0.50 -15.92
CA ASP A 224 -6.40 -0.12 -17.34
C ASP A 224 -5.79 -1.24 -18.18
N PHE A 225 -4.68 -1.84 -17.73
CA PHE A 225 -4.02 -2.94 -18.42
C PHE A 225 -4.99 -4.10 -18.68
N LEU A 226 -5.79 -4.46 -17.68
CA LEU A 226 -6.77 -5.55 -17.78
C LEU A 226 -7.88 -5.30 -18.82
N THR A 227 -8.07 -4.06 -19.27
CA THR A 227 -9.02 -3.71 -20.34
C THR A 227 -8.41 -3.70 -21.74
N THR A 228 -7.08 -3.81 -21.85
CA THR A 228 -6.37 -3.66 -23.14
C THR A 228 -6.54 -4.87 -24.07
N SER A 229 -6.81 -6.06 -23.52
CA SER A 229 -6.90 -7.32 -24.28
C SER A 229 -7.62 -8.39 -23.46
N GLU A 230 -8.29 -9.32 -24.15
CA GLU A 230 -8.83 -10.54 -23.52
C GLU A 230 -7.75 -11.40 -22.84
N HIS A 231 -6.51 -11.31 -23.34
CA HIS A 231 -5.34 -12.03 -22.81
C HIS A 231 -4.63 -11.31 -21.65
N ALA A 232 -5.03 -10.09 -21.29
CA ALA A 232 -4.34 -9.32 -20.25
C ALA A 232 -4.38 -10.03 -18.89
N ARG A 233 -5.50 -10.68 -18.56
CA ARG A 233 -5.62 -11.51 -17.34
C ARG A 233 -4.70 -12.72 -17.40
N ASP A 234 -4.67 -13.41 -18.54
CA ASP A 234 -3.86 -14.63 -18.72
C ASP A 234 -2.37 -14.35 -18.57
N LEU A 235 -1.88 -13.19 -19.04
CA LEU A 235 -0.49 -12.78 -18.86
C LEU A 235 -0.16 -12.61 -17.37
N ALA A 236 -0.95 -11.79 -16.65
CA ALA A 236 -0.72 -11.55 -15.23
C ALA A 236 -0.81 -12.86 -14.43
N TRP A 237 -1.78 -13.72 -14.77
CA TRP A 237 -1.97 -15.03 -14.14
C TRP A 237 -0.80 -15.98 -14.42
N GLY A 238 -0.33 -16.05 -15.67
CA GLY A 238 0.81 -16.89 -16.07
C GLY A 238 2.07 -16.56 -15.29
N ILE A 239 2.39 -15.27 -15.12
CA ILE A 239 3.52 -14.82 -14.30
C ILE A 239 3.37 -15.30 -12.85
N MET A 240 2.17 -15.20 -12.26
CA MET A 240 1.93 -15.69 -10.91
C MET A 240 2.13 -17.21 -10.81
N MET A 241 1.68 -17.98 -11.80
CA MET A 241 1.87 -19.44 -11.80
C MET A 241 3.34 -19.84 -11.86
N GLU A 242 4.16 -19.16 -12.67
CA GLU A 242 5.62 -19.40 -12.71
C GLU A 242 6.26 -19.17 -11.33
N ILE A 243 5.86 -18.10 -10.63
CA ILE A 243 6.39 -17.79 -9.30
C ILE A 243 5.93 -18.83 -8.27
N ILE A 244 4.68 -19.30 -8.34
CA ILE A 244 4.19 -20.39 -7.46
C ILE A 244 5.03 -21.65 -7.68
N GLU A 245 5.32 -22.02 -8.93
CA GLU A 245 6.15 -23.18 -9.23
C GLU A 245 7.54 -23.03 -8.60
N VAL A 246 8.18 -21.87 -8.74
CA VAL A 246 9.48 -21.59 -8.12
C VAL A 246 9.39 -21.70 -6.59
N ALA A 247 8.37 -21.07 -5.97
CA ALA A 247 8.16 -21.10 -4.52
C ALA A 247 8.06 -22.52 -3.98
N GLN A 248 7.28 -23.37 -4.68
CA GLN A 248 7.09 -24.77 -4.31
C GLN A 248 8.38 -25.58 -4.47
N LYS A 249 9.15 -25.34 -5.55
CA LYS A 249 10.42 -26.04 -5.78
C LYS A 249 11.48 -25.74 -4.74
N ILE A 250 11.53 -24.50 -4.23
CA ILE A 250 12.46 -24.13 -3.16
C ILE A 250 11.90 -24.38 -1.76
N GLY A 251 10.66 -24.88 -1.65
CA GLY A 251 10.08 -25.34 -0.38
C GLY A 251 9.40 -24.25 0.47
N ILE A 252 8.92 -23.15 -0.13
CA ILE A 252 8.13 -22.16 0.62
C ILE A 252 6.73 -22.72 0.90
N PRO A 253 6.32 -22.85 2.17
CA PRO A 253 5.05 -23.46 2.50
C PRO A 253 3.88 -22.51 2.21
N GLY A 254 2.73 -23.08 1.84
CA GLY A 254 1.47 -22.35 1.70
C GLY A 254 1.35 -21.49 0.43
N ILE A 255 2.30 -21.56 -0.51
CA ILE A 255 2.19 -20.87 -1.79
C ILE A 255 1.53 -21.80 -2.81
N THR A 256 0.24 -21.56 -3.05
CA THR A 256 -0.61 -22.38 -3.91
C THR A 256 -1.43 -21.53 -4.87
N VAL A 257 -2.05 -22.20 -5.84
CA VAL A 257 -2.96 -21.55 -6.80
C VAL A 257 -4.13 -20.89 -6.07
N GLU A 258 -4.69 -21.54 -5.04
CA GLU A 258 -5.80 -21.01 -4.25
C GLU A 258 -5.42 -19.70 -3.51
N VAL A 259 -4.17 -19.57 -3.07
CA VAL A 259 -3.67 -18.34 -2.46
C VAL A 259 -3.56 -17.22 -3.50
N ALA A 260 -3.12 -17.53 -4.72
CA ALA A 260 -3.12 -16.55 -5.80
C ALA A 260 -4.54 -16.16 -6.21
N GLU A 261 -5.46 -17.12 -6.33
CA GLU A 261 -6.87 -16.86 -6.62
C GLU A 261 -7.46 -15.93 -5.55
N LYS A 262 -7.27 -16.24 -4.27
CA LYS A 262 -7.75 -15.40 -3.17
C LYS A 262 -7.16 -14.00 -3.25
N ASN A 263 -5.87 -13.83 -3.54
CA ASN A 263 -5.25 -12.50 -3.57
C ASN A 263 -5.63 -11.68 -4.82
N VAL A 264 -5.89 -12.33 -5.96
CA VAL A 264 -6.35 -11.67 -7.20
C VAL A 264 -7.84 -11.35 -7.13
N LEU A 265 -8.65 -12.26 -6.58
CA LEU A 265 -10.09 -12.10 -6.41
C LEU A 265 -10.43 -11.17 -5.24
N ASN A 266 -9.62 -11.13 -4.16
CA ASN A 266 -9.86 -10.23 -3.02
C ASN A 266 -9.53 -8.75 -3.29
N LYS A 267 -9.03 -8.37 -4.47
CA LYS A 267 -9.18 -6.96 -4.91
C LYS A 267 -10.66 -6.58 -5.13
N GLN A 268 -11.59 -7.54 -5.15
CA GLN A 268 -13.05 -7.31 -5.10
C GLN A 268 -13.69 -7.52 -3.71
N GLU A 269 -12.96 -7.99 -2.69
CA GLU A 269 -13.53 -8.23 -1.35
C GLU A 269 -12.60 -7.68 -0.25
N GLU A 270 -12.76 -6.39 0.06
CA GLU A 270 -12.91 -5.89 1.43
C GLU A 270 -13.52 -4.48 1.41
N GLY A 271 -14.86 -4.45 1.37
CA GLY A 271 -15.68 -3.42 1.99
C GLY A 271 -15.90 -2.10 1.24
N THR A 272 -15.10 -1.71 0.25
CA THR A 272 -15.35 -0.48 -0.54
C THR A 272 -14.66 -0.52 -1.92
N THR A 273 -15.42 -0.34 -3.00
CA THR A 273 -14.95 -0.16 -4.37
C THR A 273 -15.15 1.29 -4.77
N MET A 274 -14.17 1.91 -5.45
CA MET A 274 -14.30 3.27 -5.96
C MET A 274 -14.00 3.29 -7.46
N VAL A 275 -14.96 3.75 -8.27
CA VAL A 275 -14.88 3.77 -9.73
C VAL A 275 -15.34 5.12 -10.25
N THR A 276 -14.54 5.76 -11.09
CA THR A 276 -15.01 6.90 -11.91
C THR A 276 -15.59 6.33 -13.20
N ALA A 277 -16.88 6.54 -13.42
CA ALA A 277 -17.59 6.04 -14.60
C ALA A 277 -17.99 7.20 -15.51
N THR A 278 -17.84 6.99 -16.82
CA THR A 278 -18.22 7.94 -17.87
C THR A 278 -19.28 7.31 -18.77
N PHE A 279 -20.42 7.97 -18.91
CA PHE A 279 -21.55 7.55 -19.74
C PHE A 279 -21.73 8.52 -20.90
N THR A 280 -21.73 8.02 -22.13
CA THR A 280 -22.17 8.78 -23.31
C THR A 280 -23.67 9.10 -23.21
N PRO A 281 -24.19 10.08 -23.95
CA PRO A 281 -25.63 10.39 -23.93
C PRO A 281 -26.52 9.15 -24.05
N CYS A 282 -27.56 9.09 -23.24
CA CYS A 282 -28.47 7.94 -23.05
C CYS A 282 -27.86 6.65 -22.47
N ALA A 283 -26.55 6.54 -22.26
CA ALA A 283 -25.97 5.33 -21.69
C ALA A 283 -26.30 5.22 -20.19
N ARG A 284 -26.63 4.01 -19.74
CA ARG A 284 -27.00 3.71 -18.35
C ARG A 284 -26.53 2.33 -17.94
N THR A 285 -26.42 2.13 -16.64
CA THR A 285 -26.18 0.81 -16.06
C THR A 285 -27.37 -0.13 -16.29
N HIS A 286 -27.14 -1.43 -16.14
CA HIS A 286 -28.23 -2.38 -15.90
C HIS A 286 -28.78 -2.16 -14.48
N TRP A 287 -29.97 -2.68 -14.20
CA TRP A 287 -30.48 -2.72 -12.84
C TRP A 287 -29.49 -3.48 -11.94
N HIS A 288 -29.17 -2.93 -10.77
CA HIS A 288 -28.25 -3.57 -9.82
C HIS A 288 -28.49 -3.09 -8.38
N HIS A 289 -27.97 -3.83 -7.40
CA HIS A 289 -27.90 -3.37 -6.01
C HIS A 289 -26.52 -3.64 -5.40
N HIS A 290 -26.23 -2.94 -4.31
CA HIS A 290 -25.02 -3.15 -3.48
C HIS A 290 -25.41 -3.60 -2.08
N GLU A 291 -24.68 -4.58 -1.54
CA GLU A 291 -24.91 -5.16 -0.22
C GLU A 291 -24.89 -4.12 0.91
N ASP A 292 -23.90 -3.22 0.90
CA ASP A 292 -23.74 -2.16 1.91
C ASP A 292 -24.04 -0.74 1.35
N GLY A 293 -24.64 -0.67 0.15
CA GLY A 293 -25.03 0.57 -0.53
C GLY A 293 -23.93 1.23 -1.37
N GLN A 294 -24.29 2.35 -2.01
CA GLN A 294 -23.40 3.10 -2.91
C GLN A 294 -23.62 4.61 -2.80
N VAL A 295 -22.52 5.37 -2.81
CA VAL A 295 -22.53 6.83 -2.98
C VAL A 295 -22.13 7.16 -4.41
N LEU A 296 -22.87 8.05 -5.07
CA LEU A 296 -22.52 8.65 -6.35
C LEU A 296 -22.21 10.14 -6.15
N GLU A 297 -21.06 10.60 -6.60
CA GLU A 297 -20.73 12.03 -6.67
C GLU A 297 -20.55 12.44 -8.14
N VAL A 298 -21.40 13.36 -8.62
CA VAL A 298 -21.38 13.79 -10.01
C VAL A 298 -20.25 14.79 -10.25
N LYS A 299 -19.32 14.42 -11.12
CA LYS A 299 -18.11 15.20 -11.45
C LYS A 299 -18.27 16.07 -12.70
N ALA A 300 -19.03 15.60 -13.69
CA ALA A 300 -19.28 16.37 -14.91
C ALA A 300 -20.59 15.97 -15.60
N GLY A 301 -21.22 16.94 -16.27
CA GLY A 301 -22.41 16.74 -17.09
C GLY A 301 -23.70 16.50 -16.30
N SER A 302 -24.63 15.76 -16.88
CA SER A 302 -25.95 15.52 -16.27
C SER A 302 -26.49 14.13 -16.58
N GLY A 303 -27.32 13.63 -15.69
CA GLY A 303 -27.85 12.28 -15.80
C GLY A 303 -29.06 12.03 -14.92
N TRP A 304 -29.28 10.75 -14.64
CA TRP A 304 -30.43 10.26 -13.91
C TRP A 304 -30.02 9.09 -13.01
N VAL A 305 -30.71 8.96 -11.88
CA VAL A 305 -30.69 7.77 -11.01
C VAL A 305 -32.13 7.38 -10.73
N CYS A 306 -32.43 6.09 -10.69
CA CYS A 306 -33.78 5.61 -10.38
C CYS A 306 -33.72 4.31 -9.60
N ASP A 307 -34.43 4.28 -8.47
CA ASP A 307 -34.71 3.06 -7.75
C ASP A 307 -35.83 2.28 -8.45
N MET A 308 -35.78 0.95 -8.39
CA MET A 308 -36.77 0.07 -9.02
C MET A 308 -38.18 0.39 -8.50
N GLY A 309 -39.10 0.70 -9.42
CA GLY A 309 -40.48 1.13 -9.09
C GLY A 309 -40.61 2.57 -8.59
N GLY A 310 -39.52 3.32 -8.53
CA GLY A 310 -39.47 4.73 -8.16
C GLY A 310 -39.64 5.69 -9.33
N VAL A 311 -39.44 6.98 -9.06
CA VAL A 311 -39.42 8.06 -10.07
C VAL A 311 -37.97 8.44 -10.33
N PRO A 312 -37.51 8.51 -11.60
CA PRO A 312 -36.14 8.93 -11.91
C PRO A 312 -35.82 10.32 -11.36
N GLN A 313 -34.69 10.44 -10.70
CA GLN A 313 -34.16 11.67 -10.13
C GLN A 313 -33.04 12.21 -11.01
N ARG A 314 -33.05 13.52 -11.27
CA ARG A 314 -32.04 14.16 -12.12
C ARG A 314 -30.74 14.38 -11.33
N LEU A 315 -29.62 14.17 -12.01
CA LEU A 315 -28.26 14.36 -11.53
C LEU A 315 -27.60 15.55 -12.24
N ALA A 316 -26.94 16.41 -11.48
CA ALA A 316 -26.14 17.54 -11.94
C ALA A 316 -24.78 17.58 -11.21
N VAL A 317 -23.81 18.31 -11.79
CA VAL A 317 -22.47 18.45 -11.21
C VAL A 317 -22.53 18.94 -9.76
N GLY A 318 -21.83 18.22 -8.88
CA GLY A 318 -21.80 18.50 -7.44
C GLY A 318 -22.85 17.74 -6.63
N ASP A 319 -23.81 17.07 -7.27
CA ASP A 319 -24.76 16.23 -6.56
C ASP A 319 -24.08 15.01 -5.92
N ILE A 320 -24.50 14.70 -4.70
CA ILE A 320 -24.12 13.50 -3.97
C ILE A 320 -25.39 12.69 -3.74
N VAL A 321 -25.46 11.49 -4.30
CA VAL A 321 -26.60 10.58 -4.16
C VAL A 321 -26.20 9.36 -3.37
N TRP A 322 -27.05 8.99 -2.42
CA TRP A 322 -26.92 7.73 -1.67
C TRP A 322 -27.96 6.73 -2.18
N CYS A 323 -27.48 5.59 -2.67
CA CYS A 323 -28.25 4.42 -3.05
C CYS A 323 -28.18 3.41 -1.88
N PRO A 324 -29.26 3.23 -1.10
CA PRO A 324 -29.23 2.41 0.11
C PRO A 324 -28.87 0.94 -0.15
N ALA A 325 -28.36 0.29 0.90
CA ALA A 325 -28.08 -1.14 0.92
C ALA A 325 -29.28 -1.97 0.45
N GLY A 326 -29.06 -2.88 -0.51
CA GLY A 326 -30.09 -3.75 -1.08
C GLY A 326 -31.08 -3.08 -2.03
N THR A 327 -31.01 -1.75 -2.24
CA THR A 327 -31.88 -1.05 -3.19
C THR A 327 -31.45 -1.36 -4.61
N VAL A 328 -32.36 -1.94 -5.41
CA VAL A 328 -32.16 -2.13 -6.84
C VAL A 328 -32.36 -0.80 -7.56
N HIS A 329 -31.35 -0.33 -8.28
CA HIS A 329 -31.36 0.96 -8.95
C HIS A 329 -30.59 0.92 -10.28
N TRP A 330 -30.76 1.96 -11.09
CA TRP A 330 -29.89 2.28 -12.22
C TRP A 330 -29.47 3.74 -12.17
N HIS A 331 -28.37 4.06 -12.83
CA HIS A 331 -27.93 5.43 -13.06
C HIS A 331 -27.27 5.55 -14.43
N GLY A 332 -27.32 6.74 -15.04
CA GLY A 332 -26.85 6.95 -16.40
C GLY A 332 -26.97 8.39 -16.89
N ALA A 333 -26.44 8.64 -18.07
CA ALA A 333 -26.42 9.94 -18.71
C ALA A 333 -27.79 10.40 -19.22
N ASP A 334 -27.97 11.72 -19.30
CA ASP A 334 -29.12 12.35 -19.94
C ASP A 334 -29.03 12.24 -21.48
N GLU A 335 -30.12 12.55 -22.19
CA GLU A 335 -30.19 12.39 -23.66
C GLU A 335 -29.29 13.36 -24.44
N GLY A 336 -28.99 14.51 -23.85
CA GLY A 336 -28.14 15.55 -24.47
C GLY A 336 -26.81 15.78 -23.77
N SER A 337 -26.40 14.90 -22.85
CA SER A 337 -25.26 15.16 -21.96
C SER A 337 -24.48 13.89 -21.67
N THR A 338 -23.16 14.00 -21.53
CA THR A 338 -22.34 12.96 -20.90
C THR A 338 -22.60 13.00 -19.39
N LEU A 339 -22.45 11.88 -18.69
CA LEU A 339 -22.36 11.87 -17.23
C LEU A 339 -21.01 11.30 -16.81
N VAL A 340 -20.28 12.03 -15.96
CA VAL A 340 -19.11 11.51 -15.24
C VAL A 340 -19.42 11.56 -13.76
N HIS A 341 -19.32 10.43 -13.07
CA HIS A 341 -19.49 10.38 -11.62
C HIS A 341 -18.46 9.45 -10.97
N LEU A 342 -18.14 9.73 -9.71
CA LEU A 342 -17.43 8.83 -8.82
C LEU A 342 -18.45 7.96 -8.11
N ALA A 343 -18.36 6.64 -8.26
CA ALA A 343 -19.15 5.67 -7.52
C ALA A 343 -18.31 5.04 -6.42
N ILE A 344 -18.79 5.11 -5.18
CA ILE A 344 -18.20 4.49 -4.00
C ILE A 344 -19.19 3.43 -3.52
N SER A 345 -18.94 2.16 -3.84
CA SER A 345 -19.81 1.03 -3.52
C SER A 345 -19.23 0.24 -2.36
N ARG A 346 -20.06 -0.28 -1.45
CA ARG A 346 -19.62 -1.14 -0.35
C ARG A 346 -20.25 -2.53 -0.46
N GLY A 347 -19.49 -3.56 -0.07
CA GLY A 347 -19.92 -4.95 -0.17
C GLY A 347 -20.09 -5.43 -1.63
N LYS A 348 -20.74 -6.57 -1.80
CA LYS A 348 -20.93 -7.19 -3.12
C LYS A 348 -21.97 -6.44 -3.98
N THR A 349 -21.74 -6.41 -5.30
CA THR A 349 -22.71 -5.92 -6.30
C THR A 349 -23.46 -7.08 -6.95
N THR A 350 -24.78 -6.99 -7.03
CA THR A 350 -25.64 -7.94 -7.75
C THR A 350 -26.29 -7.25 -8.92
N TRP A 351 -26.11 -7.80 -10.13
CA TRP A 351 -26.64 -7.27 -11.39
C TRP A 351 -27.90 -8.02 -11.84
N TYR A 352 -28.81 -7.32 -12.52
CA TYR A 352 -30.06 -7.81 -13.08
C TYR A 352 -30.17 -7.44 -14.57
N ASP A 353 -31.38 -7.56 -15.13
CA ASP A 353 -31.67 -7.25 -16.53
C ASP A 353 -31.38 -5.79 -16.91
N ALA A 354 -31.27 -5.55 -18.22
CA ALA A 354 -31.06 -4.22 -18.77
C ALA A 354 -32.26 -3.31 -18.49
N VAL A 355 -31.99 -2.02 -18.23
CA VAL A 355 -33.02 -0.99 -18.15
C VAL A 355 -33.60 -0.77 -19.55
N THR A 356 -34.87 -1.11 -19.71
CA THR A 356 -35.59 -0.96 -20.98
C THR A 356 -35.71 0.52 -21.38
N GLU A 357 -35.93 0.77 -22.67
CA GLU A 357 -36.20 2.14 -23.16
C GLU A 357 -37.44 2.74 -22.48
N GLU A 358 -38.47 1.93 -22.23
CA GLU A 358 -39.68 2.37 -21.54
C GLU A 358 -39.40 2.82 -20.10
N GLU A 359 -38.61 2.06 -19.35
CA GLU A 359 -38.16 2.42 -17.99
C GLU A 359 -37.27 3.66 -17.99
N TYR A 360 -36.32 3.75 -18.92
CA TYR A 360 -35.46 4.93 -19.06
C TYR A 360 -36.28 6.19 -19.39
N ASN A 361 -37.32 6.07 -20.21
CA ASN A 361 -38.20 7.17 -20.62
C ASN A 361 -39.16 7.66 -19.54
N GLN A 362 -39.27 6.98 -18.39
CA GLN A 362 -40.03 7.49 -17.24
C GLN A 362 -39.48 8.82 -16.71
N ARG A 363 -38.20 9.15 -17.00
CA ARG A 363 -37.57 10.43 -16.65
C ARG A 363 -38.28 11.65 -17.25
N LEU A 364 -39.01 11.46 -18.34
CA LEU A 364 -39.72 12.53 -19.06
C LEU A 364 -41.07 12.88 -18.39
N GLY A 365 -41.47 12.13 -17.36
CA GLY A 365 -42.81 12.23 -16.76
C GLY A 365 -43.91 11.74 -17.73
N LYS A 366 -45.14 11.60 -17.22
CA LYS A 366 -46.29 11.39 -18.10
C LYS A 366 -46.57 12.71 -18.84
N PRO A 367 -46.72 12.71 -20.17
CA PRO A 367 -47.15 13.92 -20.88
C PRO A 367 -48.57 14.31 -20.40
N GLY A 368 -48.65 15.39 -19.63
CA GLY A 368 -49.89 15.99 -19.14
C GLY A 368 -50.29 15.58 -17.72
N GLN A 369 -49.85 16.36 -16.73
CA GLN A 369 -50.62 16.70 -15.54
C GLN A 369 -50.36 18.17 -15.17
#